data_AF-A0A7W9KN96-F1
#
_entry.id   AF-A0A7W9KN96-F1
#
_cell.length_a   1.000
_cell.length_b   1.000
_cell.length_c   1.000
_cell.angle_alpha   90.00
_cell.angle_beta   90.00
_cell.angle_gamma   90.00
#
_symmetry.space_group_name_H-M   'P 1'
#
loop_
_entity.id
_entity.type
_entity.pdbx_description
1 polymer ?
#
loop_
_entity_poly.entity_id
_entity_poly.type
_entity_poly.pdbx_seq_one_letter_code
_entity_poly.pdbx_strand_id
1 'polypeptide(L)' 'MFTLTFWQCTIERAMKTFCQALVAVLGAGSVGLLNAPWSTSLSTAGMAALLSVLTSVGSAPLGKPGTPSLVPPVHQATPK' A
#
# COMPACT_ATOMS: atom_id res chain seq x y z
N MET A 1 -9.27 -15.79 1.70
CA MET A 1 -8.26 -14.96 2.38
C MET A 1 -7.33 -14.26 1.39
N PHE A 2 -7.05 -14.86 0.24
CA PHE A 2 -6.58 -14.15 -0.96
C PHE A 2 -7.66 -14.22 -2.05
N THR A 3 -8.68 -13.38 -1.94
CA THR A 3 -9.72 -13.30 -2.98
C THR A 3 -9.26 -12.41 -4.13
N LEU A 4 -9.89 -12.54 -5.31
CA LEU A 4 -9.65 -11.60 -6.41
C LEU A 4 -9.82 -10.15 -5.98
N THR A 5 -10.79 -9.87 -5.10
CA THR A 5 -11.04 -8.54 -4.53
C THR A 5 -9.85 -8.03 -3.69
N PHE A 6 -9.20 -8.90 -2.91
CA PHE A 6 -7.99 -8.51 -2.16
C PHE A 6 -6.89 -8.08 -3.13
N TRP A 7 -6.60 -8.88 -4.15
CA TRP A 7 -5.58 -8.55 -5.14
C TRP A 7 -5.92 -7.30 -5.95
N GLN A 8 -7.19 -7.08 -6.28
CA GLN A 8 -7.64 -5.83 -6.93
C GLN A 8 -7.36 -4.61 -6.04
N CYS A 9 -7.74 -4.65 -4.77
CA CYS A 9 -7.45 -3.56 -3.83
C CYS A 9 -5.94 -3.35 -3.61
N THR A 10 -5.16 -4.43 -3.52
CA THR A 10 -3.69 -4.34 -3.39
C THR A 10 -3.05 -3.69 -4.62
N ILE A 11 -3.47 -4.09 -5.82
CA ILE A 11 -2.94 -3.53 -7.08
C ILE A 11 -3.32 -2.06 -7.21
N GLU A 12 -4.56 -1.69 -6.91
CA GLU A 12 -5.01 -0.30 -6.93
C GLU A 12 -4.16 0.57 -5.98
N ARG A 13 -3.91 0.08 -4.76
CA ARG A 13 -3.06 0.76 -3.78
C ARG A 13 -1.62 0.87 -4.26
N ALA A 14 -1.05 -0.21 -4.78
CA ALA A 14 0.31 -0.22 -5.29
C ALA A 14 0.48 0.74 -6.46
N MET A 15 -0.48 0.80 -7.38
CA MET A 15 -0.46 1.71 -8.52
C MET A 15 -0.61 3.17 -8.08
N LYS A 16 -1.47 3.45 -7.09
CA LYS A 16 -1.58 4.79 -6.50
C LYS A 16 -0.27 5.24 -5.87
N THR A 17 0.40 4.35 -5.12
CA THR A 17 1.73 4.61 -4.56
C THR A 17 2.78 4.84 -5.66
N PHE A 18 2.77 4.03 -6.72
CA PHE A 18 3.66 4.20 -7.87
C PHE A 18 3.52 5.60 -8.49
N CYS A 19 2.30 5.99 -8.84
CA CYS A 19 2.03 7.30 -9.45
C CYS A 19 2.45 8.44 -8.52
N GLN A 20 2.10 8.36 -7.23
CA GLN A 20 2.45 9.40 -6.27
C GLN A 20 3.97 9.53 -6.10
N ALA A 21 4.69 8.41 -6.00
CA ALA A 21 6.15 8.41 -5.90
C ALA A 21 6.81 8.95 -7.17
N LEU A 22 6.31 8.56 -8.35
CA LEU A 22 6.83 9.02 -9.63
C LEU A 22 6.66 10.54 -9.79
N VAL A 23 5.48 11.07 -9.45
CA VAL A 23 5.21 12.51 -9.48
C VAL A 23 6.11 13.25 -8.50
N ALA A 24 6.34 12.70 -7.30
CA ALA A 24 7.22 13.33 -6.31
C ALA A 24 8.66 13.42 -6.80
N VAL A 25 9.23 12.33 -7.33
CA VAL A 25 10.63 12.30 -7.78
C VAL A 25 10.83 13.14 -9.05
N LEU A 26 9.91 13.06 -10.01
CA LEU A 26 9.99 13.88 -11.23
C LEU A 26 9.75 15.38 -10.92
N GLY A 27 8.79 15.68 -10.05
CA GLY A 27 8.45 17.05 -9.65
C GLY A 27 9.56 17.73 -8.85
N ALA A 28 10.34 16.97 -8.06
CA ALA A 28 11.46 17.51 -7.28
C ALA A 28 12.61 18.02 -8.15
N GLY A 29 12.82 17.45 -9.35
CA GLY A 29 13.93 17.82 -10.22
C GLY A 29 13.73 19.10 -11.02
N SER A 30 12.49 19.62 -11.15
CA SER A 30 12.15 20.79 -11.98
C SER A 30 12.73 20.75 -13.41
N VAL A 31 12.93 19.55 -13.96
CA VAL A 31 13.43 19.31 -15.31
C VAL A 31 12.28 19.01 -16.26
N GLY A 32 12.39 19.47 -17.50
CA GLY A 32 11.40 19.19 -18.54
C GLY A 32 11.26 17.69 -18.84
N LEU A 33 10.13 17.30 -19.45
CA LEU A 33 9.75 15.91 -19.70
C LEU A 33 10.86 15.05 -20.34
N LEU A 34 11.64 15.62 -21.26
CA LEU A 34 12.69 14.91 -21.99
C LEU A 34 14.01 14.79 -21.22
N ASN A 35 14.26 15.70 -20.28
CA ASN A 35 15.50 15.74 -19.49
C ASN A 35 15.32 15.14 -18.09
N ALA A 36 14.12 14.68 -17.76
CA ALA A 36 13.85 14.08 -16.47
C ALA A 36 14.66 12.77 -16.31
N PRO A 37 15.16 12.47 -15.10
CA PRO A 37 15.93 11.26 -14.85
C PRO A 37 15.00 10.04 -14.74
N TRP A 38 14.49 9.59 -15.89
CA TRP A 38 13.46 8.54 -15.99
C TRP A 38 13.89 7.23 -15.35
N SER A 39 15.15 6.83 -15.55
CA SER A 39 15.68 5.57 -15.03
C SER A 39 15.58 5.50 -13.50
N THR A 40 16.08 6.52 -12.80
CA THR A 40 16.04 6.57 -11.33
C THR A 40 14.63 6.83 -10.81
N SER A 41 13.85 7.66 -11.50
CA SER A 41 12.47 7.98 -11.12
C SER A 41 11.55 6.76 -11.19
N LEU A 42 11.61 6.00 -12.29
CA LEU A 42 10.83 4.77 -12.46
C LEU A 42 11.30 3.67 -11.48
N SER A 43 12.61 3.56 -11.23
CA SER A 43 13.14 2.62 -10.25
C SER A 43 12.65 2.93 -8.83
N THR A 44 12.70 4.20 -8.43
CA THR A 44 12.24 4.65 -7.11
C THR A 44 10.74 4.44 -6.94
N ALA A 45 9.95 4.82 -7.94
CA ALA A 45 8.51 4.60 -7.95
C ALA A 45 8.16 3.10 -7.92
N GLY A 46 8.88 2.27 -8.67
CA GLY A 46 8.75 0.81 -8.67
C GLY A 46 9.03 0.19 -7.30
N MET A 47 10.07 0.66 -6.60
CA MET A 47 10.37 0.23 -5.24
C MET A 47 9.25 0.61 -4.26
N ALA A 48 8.70 1.82 -4.37
CA ALA A 48 7.56 2.24 -3.54
C ALA A 48 6.31 1.37 -3.80
N ALA A 49 6.05 1.02 -5.06
CA ALA A 49 4.95 0.12 -5.42
C ALA A 49 5.16 -1.30 -4.84
N LEU A 50 6.38 -1.83 -4.93
CA LEU A 50 6.76 -3.12 -4.35
C LEU A 50 6.53 -3.14 -2.83
N LEU A 51 6.99 -2.09 -2.12
CA LEU A 51 6.77 -1.94 -0.69
C LEU A 51 5.27 -1.90 -0.34
N SER A 52 4.45 -1.27 -1.17
CA SER A 52 2.98 -1.23 -0.99
C SER A 52 2.37 -2.63 -1.09
N VAL A 53 2.80 -3.43 -2.08
CA VAL A 53 2.37 -4.83 -2.21
C VAL A 53 2.83 -5.66 -1.00
N LEU A 54 4.11 -5.58 -0.62
CA LEU A 54 4.66 -6.30 0.54
C LEU A 54 3.94 -5.93 1.83
N THR A 55 3.62 -4.64 2.03
CA THR A 55 2.87 -4.17 3.20
C THR A 55 1.44 -4.71 3.19
N SER A 56 0.79 -4.79 2.03
CA SER A 56 -0.54 -5.38 1.90
C SER A 56 -0.54 -6.87 2.24
N VAL A 57 0.52 -7.59 1.85
CA VAL A 57 0.70 -9.02 2.19
C VAL A 57 0.98 -9.18 3.69
N GLY A 58 1.86 -8.37 4.27
CA GLY A 58 2.18 -8.41 5.71
C GLY A 58 1.03 -7.95 6.61
N SER A 59 0.17 -7.05 6.11
CA SER A 59 -1.03 -6.58 6.83
C SER A 59 -2.26 -7.48 6.60
N ALA A 60 -2.14 -8.53 5.77
CA ALA A 60 -3.19 -9.53 5.66
C ALA A 60 -3.39 -10.15 7.06
N PRO A 61 -4.60 -10.10 7.63
CA PRO A 61 -4.81 -10.40 9.04
C PRO A 61 -4.41 -11.85 9.35
N LEU A 62 -3.35 -12.01 10.14
CA LEU A 62 -3.02 -13.25 10.85
C LEU A 62 -4.00 -13.41 12.03
N GLY A 63 -5.30 -13.61 11.78
CA GLY A 63 -6.26 -13.73 12.87
C GLY A 63 -7.73 -13.85 12.45
N LYS A 64 -8.55 -14.48 13.31
CA LYS A 64 -9.98 -14.75 13.10
C LYS A 64 -10.77 -13.46 12.78
N PRO A 65 -11.77 -13.52 11.87
CA PRO A 65 -12.54 -12.34 11.47
C PRO A 65 -13.32 -11.76 12.66
N GLY A 66 -13.17 -10.46 12.92
CA GLY A 66 -14.05 -9.72 13.84
C GLY A 66 -13.40 -9.06 15.07
N THR A 67 -12.08 -9.15 15.26
CA THR A 67 -11.40 -8.42 16.34
C THR A 67 -10.20 -7.63 15.82
N PRO A 68 -9.99 -6.37 16.25
CA PRO A 68 -8.73 -5.69 16.04
C PRO A 68 -7.63 -6.51 16.72
N SER A 69 -6.59 -6.90 15.98
CA SER A 69 -5.51 -7.79 16.48
C SER A 69 -4.73 -7.24 17.69
N LEU A 70 -4.98 -5.99 18.10
CA LEU A 70 -4.30 -5.28 19.19
C LEU A 70 -5.25 -4.84 20.32
N VAL A 71 -6.53 -5.20 20.30
CA VAL A 71 -7.46 -4.84 21.37
C VAL A 71 -7.86 -6.11 22.13
N PRO A 72 -7.56 -6.22 23.44
CA PRO A 72 -8.09 -7.30 24.27
C PRO A 72 -9.62 -7.35 24.12
N PRO A 73 -10.23 -8.54 24.03
CA PRO A 73 -11.68 -8.64 23.88
C PRO A 73 -12.35 -7.92 25.06
N VAL A 74 -13.10 -6.85 24.74
CA VAL A 74 -13.89 -6.16 25.76
C VAL A 74 -14.97 -7.14 26.22
N HIS A 75 -14.96 -7.46 27.52
CA HIS A 75 -16.00 -8.29 28.14
C HIS A 75 -17.30 -7.49 28.16
N GLN A 76 -18.13 -7.65 27.13
CA GLN A 76 -19.49 -7.12 27.14
C GLN A 76 -20.35 -7.99 28.08
N ALA A 77 -20.55 -7.51 29.31
CA ALA A 77 -21.50 -8.10 30.24
C ALA A 77 -22.93 -7.79 29.78
N THR A 78 -23.73 -8.83 29.59
CA THR A 78 -25.15 -8.77 29.19
C THR A 78 -26.02 -8.21 30.33
N PRO A 79 -26.84 -7.17 30.12
CA PRO A 79 -27.90 -6.82 31.07
C PRO A 79 -29.10 -7.77 30.87
N LYS A 80 -29.62 -8.31 31.98
CA LYS A 80 -30.82 -9.15 32.06
C LYS A 80 -32.10 -8.36 31.86
#